data_AF-A0A3S9B5Q1-F1
#
_entry.id   AF-A0A3S9B5Q1-F1
#
_cell.length_a   1.000
_cell.length_b   1.000
_cell.length_c   1.000
_cell.angle_alpha   90.00
_cell.angle_beta   90.00
_cell.angle_gamma   90.00
#
_symmetry.space_group_name_H-M   'P 1'
#
loop_
_entity.id
_entity.type
_entity.pdbx_description
1 polymer ?
#
loop_
_entity_poly.entity_id
_entity_poly.type
_entity_poly.pdbx_seq_one_letter_code
_entity_poly.pdbx_strand_id
1 'polypeptide(L)'
;MSDNDSKSVLVAALPAGTTASTSTPVAELAQALASDGEGPAKKKARHNFSEIVGARIWEQLPTQLKTAARLDARRLVGNERGLSDKLIGAGYSRRAADQLLSDIGRS
;
A
#
# COMPACT_ATOMS: atom_id res chain seq x y z
N MET A 1 60.71 -16.92 -10.27
CA MET A 1 61.06 -15.50 -10.46
C MET A 1 59.80 -14.83 -10.98
N SER A 2 59.03 -14.13 -10.13
CA SER A 2 59.23 -12.71 -9.75
C SER A 2 58.97 -11.82 -10.98
N ASP A 3 58.04 -10.86 -10.98
CA ASP A 3 57.82 -9.87 -9.94
C ASP A 3 56.38 -9.36 -9.86
N ASN A 4 56.05 -8.98 -8.63
CA ASN A 4 54.91 -8.21 -8.19
C ASN A 4 55.43 -6.82 -7.82
N ASP A 5 54.95 -5.72 -8.42
CA ASP A 5 54.68 -4.47 -7.68
C ASP A 5 53.85 -3.42 -8.46
N SER A 6 52.63 -3.21 -7.95
CA SER A 6 51.98 -1.95 -7.55
C SER A 6 52.48 -0.57 -8.05
N LYS A 7 51.53 0.27 -8.52
CA LYS A 7 51.26 1.64 -8.01
C LYS A 7 50.07 2.30 -8.73
N SER A 8 48.97 2.54 -8.00
CA SER A 8 48.41 3.86 -7.59
C SER A 8 47.57 4.58 -8.66
N VAL A 9 46.23 4.49 -8.65
CA VAL A 9 45.21 5.25 -7.87
C VAL A 9 45.03 6.71 -8.31
N LEU A 10 43.79 7.05 -8.72
CA LEU A 10 43.03 8.33 -8.69
C LEU A 10 42.12 8.39 -9.96
N VAL A 11 40.83 8.72 -9.97
CA VAL A 11 39.85 9.09 -8.94
C VAL A 11 38.43 9.07 -9.59
N ALA A 12 37.41 8.83 -8.76
CA ALA A 12 35.99 9.21 -8.88
C ALA A 12 35.12 8.66 -10.04
N ALA A 13 34.21 7.72 -9.68
CA ALA A 13 32.79 8.00 -9.44
C ALA A 13 31.90 6.78 -9.82
N LEU A 14 31.53 5.99 -8.82
CA LEU A 14 30.30 5.17 -8.81
C LEU A 14 29.34 5.81 -7.80
N PRO A 15 28.01 5.59 -7.85
CA PRO A 15 27.19 5.09 -8.97
C PRO A 15 25.97 6.01 -9.21
N ALA A 16 25.52 6.14 -10.47
CA ALA A 16 24.14 6.61 -10.72
C ALA A 16 23.19 5.50 -10.24
N GLY A 17 22.71 5.66 -9.00
CA GLY A 17 21.76 4.77 -8.38
C GLY A 17 20.47 4.72 -9.18
N THR A 18 20.33 3.67 -9.99
CA THR A 18 19.01 3.13 -10.30
C THR A 18 18.50 2.54 -8.99
N THR A 19 17.77 3.35 -8.21
CA THR A 19 16.95 2.82 -7.13
C THR A 19 15.77 2.12 -7.80
N ALA A 20 15.96 0.86 -8.18
CA ALA A 20 14.85 -0.08 -8.14
C ALA A 20 14.40 -0.09 -6.68
N SER A 21 13.43 0.77 -6.35
CA SER A 21 12.87 0.86 -5.01
C SER A 21 12.27 -0.50 -4.71
N THR A 22 12.97 -1.27 -3.87
CA THR A 22 12.43 -2.47 -3.21
C THR A 22 11.34 -2.01 -2.26
N SER A 23 10.19 -1.60 -2.80
CA SER A 23 9.03 -1.21 -2.02
C SER A 23 8.61 -2.41 -1.18
N THR A 24 8.49 -2.21 0.13
CA THR A 24 7.96 -3.26 0.99
C THR A 24 6.55 -3.61 0.54
N PRO A 25 6.08 -4.87 0.66
CA PRO A 25 4.75 -5.28 0.19
C PRO A 25 3.60 -4.40 0.73
N VAL A 26 3.81 -3.79 1.91
CA VAL A 26 2.88 -2.82 2.51
C VAL A 26 2.88 -1.48 1.78
N ALA A 27 4.04 -0.98 1.36
CA ALA A 27 4.15 0.29 0.63
C ALA A 27 3.49 0.19 -0.76
N GLU A 28 3.70 -0.92 -1.46
CA GLU A 28 3.03 -1.20 -2.74
C GLU A 28 1.52 -1.27 -2.59
N LEU A 29 1.07 -1.95 -1.53
CA LEU A 29 -0.35 -2.04 -1.20
C LEU A 29 -0.98 -0.67 -0.93
N ALA A 30 -0.31 0.15 -0.11
CA ALA A 30 -0.77 1.50 0.19
C ALA A 30 -0.80 2.38 -1.07
N GLN A 31 0.21 2.28 -1.94
CA GLN A 31 0.25 3.01 -3.20
C GLN A 31 -0.87 2.59 -4.15
N ALA A 32 -1.12 1.29 -4.28
CA ALA A 32 -2.21 0.77 -5.10
C ALA A 32 -3.59 1.23 -4.61
N LEU A 33 -3.82 1.26 -3.29
CA LEU A 33 -5.05 1.80 -2.70
C LEU A 33 -5.20 3.30 -2.91
N ALA A 34 -4.11 4.06 -2.78
CA ALA A 34 -4.12 5.50 -2.99
C ALA A 34 -4.27 5.92 -4.46
N SER A 35 -4.02 5.00 -5.40
CA SER A 35 -4.13 5.29 -6.84
C SER A 35 -5.55 5.71 -7.24
N ASP A 36 -5.64 6.62 -8.20
CA ASP A 36 -6.92 7.16 -8.68
C ASP A 36 -7.60 6.24 -9.70
N GLY A 37 -6.88 5.27 -10.27
CA GLY A 37 -7.40 4.34 -11.26
C GLY A 37 -8.19 3.19 -10.65
N GLU A 38 -9.42 2.98 -11.12
CA GLU A 38 -10.16 1.74 -10.83
C GLU A 38 -9.74 0.64 -11.79
N GLY A 39 -9.38 -0.53 -11.24
CA GLY A 39 -8.93 -1.66 -12.04
C GLY A 39 -8.52 -2.88 -11.21
N PRO A 40 -8.08 -3.96 -11.87
CA PRO A 40 -7.76 -5.23 -11.21
C PRO A 40 -6.72 -5.10 -10.11
N ALA A 41 -5.70 -4.25 -10.31
CA ALA A 41 -4.66 -3.99 -9.32
C ALA A 41 -5.22 -3.38 -8.03
N LYS A 42 -6.11 -2.40 -8.16
CA LYS A 42 -6.74 -1.73 -7.01
C LYS A 42 -7.72 -2.65 -6.29
N LYS A 43 -8.52 -3.43 -7.03
CA LYS A 43 -9.38 -4.46 -6.45
C LYS A 43 -8.58 -5.53 -5.69
N LYS A 44 -7.46 -5.98 -6.26
CA LYS A 44 -6.52 -6.90 -5.58
C LYS A 44 -5.94 -6.28 -4.32
N ALA A 45 -5.61 -4.98 -4.35
CA ALA A 45 -5.12 -4.26 -3.17
C ALA A 45 -6.18 -4.20 -2.05
N ARG A 46 -7.45 -3.94 -2.38
CA ARG A 46 -8.56 -3.98 -1.40
C ARG A 46 -8.73 -5.36 -0.77
N HIS A 47 -8.63 -6.41 -1.58
CA HIS A 47 -8.69 -7.77 -1.09
C HIS A 47 -7.52 -8.10 -0.17
N ASN A 48 -6.28 -7.84 -0.60
CA ASN A 48 -5.08 -8.05 0.21
C ASN A 48 -5.10 -7.25 1.52
N PHE A 49 -5.56 -6.00 1.49
CA PHE A 49 -5.78 -5.22 2.70
C PHE A 49 -6.77 -5.90 3.64
N SER A 50 -7.87 -6.43 3.10
CA SER A 50 -8.89 -7.12 3.89
C SER A 50 -8.36 -8.36 4.59
N GLU A 51 -7.48 -9.13 3.94
CA GLU A 51 -6.78 -10.25 4.54
C GLU A 51 -5.89 -9.81 5.72
N ILE A 52 -5.17 -8.68 5.56
CA ILE A 52 -4.35 -8.13 6.65
C ILE A 52 -5.23 -7.68 7.83
N VAL A 53 -6.37 -7.05 7.58
CA VAL A 53 -7.36 -6.66 8.62
C VAL A 53 -8.00 -7.88 9.31
N GLY A 54 -8.15 -8.99 8.58
CA GLY A 54 -8.60 -10.27 9.15
C GLY A 54 -7.55 -10.90 10.07
N ALA A 55 -6.28 -10.85 9.67
CA ALA A 55 -5.17 -11.50 10.37
C ALA A 55 -4.55 -10.65 11.50
N ARG A 56 -4.69 -9.32 11.46
CA ARG A 56 -4.07 -8.39 12.42
C ARG A 56 -5.09 -7.53 13.12
N ILE A 57 -4.71 -7.03 14.30
CA ILE A 57 -5.47 -5.99 14.98
C ILE A 57 -5.30 -4.68 14.18
N TRP A 58 -6.42 -3.99 13.90
CA TRP A 58 -6.46 -2.74 13.13
C TRP A 58 -5.41 -1.71 13.60
N GLU A 59 -5.21 -1.61 14.92
CA GLU A 59 -4.26 -0.65 15.49
C GLU A 59 -2.79 -0.95 15.18
N GLN A 60 -2.46 -2.21 14.88
CA GLN A 60 -1.12 -2.64 14.50
C GLN A 60 -0.81 -2.38 13.02
N LEU A 61 -1.79 -1.90 12.25
CA LEU A 61 -1.57 -1.59 10.85
C LEU A 61 -0.75 -0.30 10.70
N PRO A 62 0.20 -0.27 9.74
CA PRO A 62 0.94 0.94 9.44
C PRO A 62 0.03 2.12 9.09
N THR A 63 0.33 3.30 9.64
CA THR A 63 -0.48 4.52 9.46
C THR A 63 -0.69 4.87 7.99
N GLN A 64 0.34 4.68 7.16
CA GLN A 64 0.25 4.92 5.72
C GLN A 64 -0.80 4.03 5.05
N LEU A 65 -0.84 2.75 5.42
CA LEU A 65 -1.80 1.79 4.87
C LEU A 65 -3.23 2.11 5.34
N LYS A 66 -3.41 2.44 6.63
CA LYS A 66 -4.70 2.91 7.16
C LYS A 66 -5.17 4.16 6.41
N THR A 67 -4.28 5.13 6.20
CA THR A 67 -4.58 6.39 5.50
C THR A 67 -4.99 6.14 4.06
N ALA A 68 -4.26 5.32 3.31
CA ALA A 68 -4.61 4.98 1.93
C ALA A 68 -5.98 4.30 1.84
N ALA A 69 -6.27 3.35 2.73
CA ALA A 69 -7.55 2.66 2.75
C ALA A 69 -8.72 3.59 3.14
N ARG A 70 -8.52 4.52 4.10
CA ARG A 70 -9.51 5.55 4.46
C ARG A 70 -9.84 6.45 3.28
N LEU A 71 -8.82 6.90 2.55
CA LEU A 71 -9.00 7.78 1.39
C LEU A 71 -9.74 7.05 0.27
N ASP A 72 -9.38 5.80 -0.03
CA ASP A 72 -10.10 4.98 -0.99
C ASP A 72 -11.56 4.75 -0.56
N ALA A 73 -11.79 4.39 0.70
CA ALA A 73 -13.13 4.21 1.24
C ALA A 73 -13.98 5.49 1.11
N ARG A 74 -13.43 6.66 1.47
CA ARG A 74 -14.11 7.96 1.33
C ARG A 74 -14.49 8.26 -0.13
N ARG A 75 -13.62 7.92 -1.09
CA ARG A 75 -13.88 8.09 -2.52
C ARG A 75 -15.02 7.18 -2.99
N LEU A 76 -15.06 5.93 -2.52
CA LEU A 76 -16.09 4.95 -2.91
C LEU A 76 -17.48 5.27 -2.33
N VAL A 77 -17.53 5.71 -1.06
CA VAL A 77 -18.80 5.92 -0.35
C VAL A 77 -19.45 7.25 -0.67
N GLY A 78 -18.67 8.30 -0.95
CA GLY A 78 -19.19 9.64 -1.18
C GLY A 78 -20.19 10.08 -0.10
N ASN A 79 -21.36 10.55 -0.53
CA ASN A 79 -22.50 10.93 0.33
C ASN A 79 -23.71 9.98 0.18
N GLU A 80 -23.49 8.74 -0.25
CA GLU A 80 -24.58 7.82 -0.58
C GLU A 80 -25.03 6.96 0.63
N ARG A 81 -26.11 6.17 0.44
CA ARG A 81 -26.54 5.12 1.37
C ARG A 81 -25.95 3.76 0.93
N GLY A 82 -26.06 2.73 1.77
CA GLY A 82 -25.56 1.38 1.44
C GLY A 82 -24.03 1.29 1.44
N LEU A 83 -23.39 1.96 2.40
CA LEU A 83 -21.95 2.20 2.38
C LEU A 83 -21.13 0.91 2.51
N SER A 84 -21.55 -0.04 3.36
CA SER A 84 -20.87 -1.33 3.49
C SER A 84 -20.93 -2.11 2.18
N ASP A 85 -22.08 -2.15 1.51
CA ASP A 85 -22.26 -2.90 0.26
C ASP A 85 -21.43 -2.33 -0.88
N LYS A 86 -21.26 -1.00 -0.92
CA LYS A 86 -20.34 -0.34 -1.87
C LYS A 86 -18.90 -0.77 -1.68
N LEU A 87 -18.40 -0.77 -0.44
CA LEU A 87 -17.03 -1.20 -0.15
C LEU A 87 -16.84 -2.68 -0.45
N ILE A 88 -17.83 -3.51 -0.14
CA ILE A 88 -17.80 -4.95 -0.46
C ILE A 88 -17.77 -5.19 -1.96
N GLY A 89 -18.65 -4.52 -2.72
CA GLY A 89 -18.65 -4.59 -4.19
C GLY A 89 -17.33 -4.13 -4.82
N ALA A 90 -16.66 -3.16 -4.19
CA ALA A 90 -15.35 -2.66 -4.61
C ALA A 90 -14.19 -3.64 -4.34
N GLY A 91 -14.38 -4.65 -3.48
CA GLY A 91 -13.40 -5.70 -3.19
C GLY A 91 -12.91 -5.76 -1.74
N TYR A 92 -13.49 -4.98 -0.82
CA TYR A 92 -13.22 -5.14 0.61
C TYR A 92 -14.01 -6.31 1.20
N SER A 93 -13.49 -6.95 2.26
CA SER A 93 -14.30 -7.85 3.08
C SER A 93 -15.29 -7.07 3.93
N ARG A 94 -16.36 -7.72 4.40
CA ARG A 94 -17.35 -7.10 5.30
C ARG A 94 -16.70 -6.48 6.53
N ARG A 95 -15.79 -7.22 7.18
CA ARG A 95 -15.05 -6.76 8.37
C ARG A 95 -14.20 -5.51 8.06
N ALA A 96 -13.49 -5.51 6.94
CA ALA A 96 -12.67 -4.36 6.55
C ALA A 96 -13.54 -3.15 6.19
N ALA A 97 -14.67 -3.37 5.51
CA ALA A 97 -15.65 -2.34 5.21
C ALA A 97 -16.21 -1.70 6.49
N ASP A 98 -16.72 -2.49 7.42
CA ASP A 98 -17.30 -1.98 8.68
C ASP A 98 -16.25 -1.23 9.53
N GLN A 99 -15.02 -1.74 9.58
CA GLN A 99 -13.91 -1.06 10.27
C GLN A 99 -13.54 0.28 9.62
N LEU A 100 -13.47 0.32 8.28
CA LEU A 100 -13.18 1.55 7.54
C LEU A 100 -14.27 2.59 7.72
N LEU A 101 -15.54 2.15 7.68
CA LEU A 101 -16.71 3.00 7.87
C LEU A 101 -16.73 3.65 9.25
N SER A 102 -16.57 2.84 10.30
CA SER A 102 -16.42 3.32 11.69
C SER A 102 -15.33 4.39 11.81
N ASP A 103 -14.17 4.13 11.20
CA ASP A 103 -12.99 4.97 11.29
C ASP A 103 -13.07 6.26 10.45
N ILE A 104 -13.91 6.31 9.42
CA ILE A 104 -14.24 7.55 8.69
C ILE A 104 -15.49 8.26 9.22
N GLY A 105 -16.07 7.77 10.33
CA GLY A 105 -17.25 8.37 10.97
C GLY A 105 -18.54 8.21 10.16
N ARG A 106 -18.65 7.12 9.38
CA ARG A 106 -19.82 6.77 8.60
C ARG A 106 -20.33 5.43 9.12
N SER A 107 -21.51 5.37 9.73
CA SER A 107 -22.13 4.13 10.26
C SER A 107 -23.44 3.84 9.56
#